data_AF-A0A2R6MXZ1-F1
#
_entry.id   AF-A0A2R6MXZ1-F1
#
_cell.length_a   1.000
_cell.length_b   1.000
_cell.length_c   1.000
_cell.angle_alpha   90.00
_cell.angle_beta   90.00
_cell.angle_gamma   90.00
#
_symmetry.space_group_name_H-M   'P 1'
#
loop_
_entity.id
_entity.type
_entity.pdbx_description
1 polymer ?
#
loop_
_entity_poly.entity_id
_entity_poly.type
_entity_poly.pdbx_seq_one_letter_code
_entity_poly.pdbx_strand_id
1 'polypeptide(L)'
;MRTVRVRAPESGGLPEGVEPGDRRLLLKISGDACLVRDPATGERRYLPADRLERVDASPLDLDGDGDSDVPAVLRALAGNGRAVGLLVELVSRAEEGDGDGVQRDAATPVRVLLDATTLCESDLHGVLAEVEAAGLVERVERSVGGRAYRPTDRGREAVDSIRDR
;
A
#
# COMPACT_ATOMS: atom_id res chain seq x y z
N MET A 1 -15.97 -6.41 9.35
CA MET A 1 -15.13 -5.26 9.76
C MET A 1 -16.01 -4.01 9.70
N ARG A 2 -15.87 -3.04 10.61
CA ARG A 2 -16.72 -1.82 10.62
C ARG A 2 -15.85 -0.57 10.51
N THR A 3 -16.30 0.42 9.76
CA THR A 3 -15.60 1.72 9.63
C THR A 3 -16.08 2.67 10.72
N VAL A 4 -15.13 3.36 11.35
CA VAL A 4 -15.39 4.40 12.34
C VAL A 4 -14.65 5.67 11.95
N ARG A 5 -15.17 6.83 12.37
CA ARG A 5 -14.54 8.13 12.21
C ARG A 5 -14.11 8.65 13.57
N VAL A 6 -12.91 9.21 13.65
CA VAL A 6 -12.42 9.86 14.87
C VAL A 6 -13.13 11.19 15.06
N ARG A 7 -13.65 11.43 16.26
CA ARG A 7 -14.25 12.71 16.66
C ARG A 7 -13.20 13.64 17.23
N ALA A 8 -13.45 14.94 17.11
CA ALA A 8 -12.70 15.93 17.87
C ALA A 8 -12.92 15.68 19.38
N PRO A 9 -11.86 15.65 20.21
CA PRO A 9 -12.02 15.38 21.62
C PRO A 9 -12.71 16.56 22.32
N GLU A 10 -13.69 16.29 23.18
CA GLU A 10 -14.29 17.29 24.06
C GLU A 10 -13.33 17.70 25.19
N SER A 11 -12.40 16.80 25.56
CA SER A 11 -11.29 17.06 26.49
C SER A 11 -10.12 16.08 26.27
N GLY A 12 -8.89 16.56 26.52
CA GLY A 12 -7.64 15.82 26.28
C GLY A 12 -7.26 15.67 24.80
N GLY A 13 -5.98 15.83 24.44
CA GLY A 13 -5.53 15.74 23.04
C GLY A 13 -5.79 14.38 22.38
N LEU A 14 -5.76 14.34 21.05
CA LEU A 14 -5.66 13.10 20.30
C LEU A 14 -4.23 12.56 20.38
N PRO A 15 -4.04 11.22 20.35
CA PRO A 15 -2.70 10.65 20.24
C PRO A 15 -2.04 11.07 18.91
N GLU A 16 -0.72 11.13 18.91
CA GLU A 16 0.08 11.56 17.76
C GLU A 16 -0.26 10.74 16.49
N GLY A 17 -0.46 11.42 15.36
CA GLY A 17 -0.89 10.79 14.11
C GLY A 17 -2.36 10.35 14.07
N VAL A 18 -3.21 10.92 14.93
CA VAL A 18 -4.68 10.83 14.80
C VAL A 18 -5.27 12.22 14.69
N GLU A 19 -5.98 12.47 13.60
CA GLU A 19 -6.67 13.72 13.35
C GLU A 19 -8.20 13.54 13.50
N PRO A 20 -8.94 14.56 13.96
CA PRO A 20 -10.39 14.54 13.90
C PRO A 20 -10.86 14.38 12.45
N GLY A 21 -11.79 13.47 12.20
CA GLY A 21 -12.28 13.15 10.85
C GLY A 21 -11.64 11.92 10.22
N ASP A 22 -10.50 11.44 10.75
CA ASP A 22 -9.83 10.23 10.27
C ASP A 22 -10.75 9.02 10.24
N ARG A 23 -10.75 8.29 9.12
CA ARG A 23 -11.43 6.99 9.02
C ARG A 23 -10.52 5.89 9.52
N ARG A 24 -11.04 5.02 10.39
CA ARG A 24 -10.34 3.89 10.97
C ARG A 24 -11.19 2.62 10.85
N LEU A 25 -10.52 1.47 10.84
CA LEU A 25 -11.16 0.16 10.82
C LEU A 25 -11.27 -0.38 12.24
N LEU A 26 -12.48 -0.55 12.74
CA LEU A 26 -12.72 -1.12 14.06
C LEU A 26 -12.48 -2.64 14.04
N LEU A 27 -11.48 -3.08 14.80
CA LEU A 27 -11.10 -4.49 14.93
C LEU A 27 -11.79 -5.14 16.14
N LYS A 28 -11.78 -4.46 17.29
CA LYS A 28 -12.31 -5.00 18.55
C LYS A 28 -12.80 -3.87 19.46
N ILE A 29 -13.88 -4.14 20.20
CA ILE A 29 -14.36 -3.30 21.30
C ILE A 29 -14.05 -4.01 22.61
N SER A 30 -13.52 -3.29 23.60
CA SER A 30 -13.20 -3.81 24.93
C SER A 30 -13.46 -2.73 25.99
N GLY A 31 -14.65 -2.74 26.58
CA GLY A 31 -15.07 -1.71 27.53
C GLY A 31 -15.10 -0.34 26.85
N ASP A 32 -14.47 0.66 27.48
CA ASP A 32 -14.40 2.04 27.00
C ASP A 32 -13.33 2.27 25.93
N ALA A 33 -12.65 1.22 25.48
CA ALA A 33 -11.60 1.29 24.46
C ALA A 33 -11.92 0.41 23.25
N CYS A 34 -11.54 0.91 22.09
CA CYS A 34 -11.66 0.25 20.80
C CYS A 34 -10.28 0.07 20.19
N LEU A 35 -9.95 -1.16 19.78
CA LEU A 35 -8.79 -1.41 18.93
C LEU A 35 -9.17 -1.07 17.49
N VAL A 36 -8.49 -0.08 16.93
CA VAL A 36 -8.68 0.36 15.55
C VAL A 36 -7.41 0.11 14.72
N ARG A 37 -7.59 -0.01 13.41
CA ARG A 37 -6.52 -0.07 12.41
C ARG A 37 -6.61 1.13 11.47
N ASP A 38 -5.49 1.80 11.25
CA ASP A 38 -5.31 2.76 10.18
C ASP A 38 -5.34 2.04 8.81
N PRO A 39 -6.21 2.41 7.88
CA PRO A 39 -6.23 1.77 6.57
C PRO A 39 -5.07 2.17 5.66
N ALA A 40 -4.51 3.38 5.80
CA ALA A 40 -3.40 3.87 4.98
C ALA A 40 -2.07 3.26 5.43
N THR A 41 -1.83 3.19 6.75
CA THR A 41 -0.54 2.71 7.29
C THR A 41 -0.60 1.26 7.82
N GLY A 42 -1.80 0.74 8.05
CA GLY A 42 -2.01 -0.57 8.65
C GLY A 42 -1.78 -0.63 10.17
N GLU A 43 -1.38 0.47 10.79
CA GLU A 43 -1.04 0.55 12.21
C GLU A 43 -2.26 0.31 13.10
N ARG A 44 -2.05 -0.36 14.24
CA ARG A 44 -3.13 -0.71 15.18
C ARG A 44 -2.92 0.02 16.50
N ARG A 45 -3.98 0.65 17.01
CA ARG A 45 -3.95 1.40 18.27
C ARG A 45 -5.28 1.36 19.00
N TYR A 46 -5.23 1.54 20.32
CA TYR A 46 -6.42 1.68 21.15
C TYR A 46 -6.87 3.14 21.18
N LEU A 47 -8.14 3.38 20.90
CA LEU A 47 -8.79 4.68 21.06
C LEU A 47 -9.99 4.56 21.99
N PRO A 48 -10.26 5.58 22.82
CA PRO A 48 -11.50 5.67 23.59
C PRO A 48 -12.74 5.56 22.70
N ALA A 49 -13.74 4.80 23.15
CA ALA A 49 -14.94 4.51 22.37
C ALA A 49 -15.82 5.76 22.14
N ASP A 50 -15.82 6.70 23.08
CA ASP A 50 -16.49 8.00 23.00
C ASP A 50 -15.90 8.92 21.92
N ARG A 51 -14.64 8.70 21.54
CA ARG A 51 -13.96 9.40 20.44
C ARG A 51 -14.23 8.80 19.06
N LEU A 52 -15.06 7.77 18.96
CA LEU A 52 -15.33 7.07 17.70
C LEU A 52 -16.81 7.14 17.32
N GLU A 53 -17.06 7.58 16.10
CA GLU A 53 -18.38 7.56 15.48
C GLU A 53 -18.46 6.43 14.46
N ARG A 54 -19.58 5.72 14.38
CA ARG A 54 -19.80 4.73 13.33
C ARG A 54 -20.17 5.44 12.04
N VAL A 55 -19.53 5.04 10.95
CA VAL A 55 -19.87 5.51 9.60
C VAL A 55 -20.56 4.36 8.88
N ASP A 56 -21.76 4.61 8.34
CA ASP A 56 -22.42 3.70 7.38
C ASP A 56 -21.74 3.84 6.01
N ALA A 57 -20.49 3.39 5.93
CA ALA A 57 -19.73 3.24 4.70
C ALA A 57 -19.21 1.80 4.62
N SER A 58 -19.13 1.24 3.41
CA SER A 58 -18.50 -0.07 3.25
C SER A 58 -17.06 0.00 3.78
N PRO A 59 -16.56 -1.04 4.46
CA PRO A 59 -15.14 -1.13 4.84
C PRO A 59 -14.17 -1.02 3.64
N LEU A 60 -14.69 -1.16 2.41
CA LEU A 60 -13.96 -1.03 1.16
C LEU A 60 -14.09 0.35 0.50
N ASP A 61 -15.03 1.20 0.92
CA ASP A 61 -15.22 2.58 0.40
C ASP A 61 -14.31 3.59 1.12
N LEU A 62 -13.15 3.12 1.56
CA LEU A 62 -12.11 4.00 2.08
C LEU A 62 -11.43 4.60 0.85
N ASP A 63 -11.88 5.81 0.47
CA ASP A 63 -11.14 6.66 -0.44
C ASP A 63 -9.73 6.81 0.11
N GLY A 64 -8.78 6.11 -0.51
CA GLY A 64 -7.35 6.21 -0.24
C GLY A 64 -6.83 7.50 -0.83
N ASP A 65 -7.40 8.64 -0.43
CA ASP A 65 -6.78 9.95 -0.66
C ASP A 65 -5.71 10.12 0.41
N GLY A 66 -4.63 9.37 0.23
CA GLY A 66 -3.51 9.37 1.12
C GLY A 66 -2.28 9.60 0.28
N ASP A 67 -1.86 10.86 0.20
CA ASP A 67 -0.48 11.27 -0.02
C ASP A 67 0.37 10.71 1.14
N SER A 68 0.46 9.39 1.21
CA SER A 68 1.31 8.70 2.16
C SER A 68 2.72 9.08 1.75
N ASP A 69 3.59 9.48 2.66
CA ASP A 69 4.99 9.70 2.29
C ASP A 69 5.63 8.35 1.90
N VAL A 70 6.65 8.34 1.04
CA VAL A 70 7.37 7.14 0.58
C VAL A 70 7.78 6.22 1.75
N PRO A 71 8.26 6.74 2.90
CA PRO A 71 8.59 5.93 4.06
C PRO A 71 7.39 5.24 4.73
N ALA A 72 6.17 5.78 4.61
CA ALA A 72 4.97 5.17 5.20
C ALA A 72 4.49 3.98 4.36
N VAL A 73 4.51 4.13 3.03
CA VAL A 73 4.20 3.04 2.09
C VAL A 73 5.23 1.91 2.20
N LEU A 74 6.52 2.26 2.27
CA LEU A 74 7.58 1.27 2.48
C LEU A 74 7.44 0.54 3.81
N ARG A 75 7.04 1.21 4.90
CA ARG A 75 6.77 0.54 6.19
C ARG A 75 5.58 -0.41 6.11
N ALA A 76 4.53 -0.04 5.38
CA ALA A 76 3.39 -0.92 5.15
C ALA A 76 3.79 -2.19 4.38
N LEU A 77 4.75 -2.07 3.44
CA LEU A 77 5.29 -3.17 2.66
C LEU A 77 6.47 -3.91 3.31
N ALA A 78 7.20 -3.31 4.25
CA ALA A 78 8.38 -3.88 4.89
C ALA A 78 8.05 -5.13 5.74
N GLY A 79 6.79 -5.28 6.17
CA GLY A 79 6.29 -6.53 6.76
C GLY A 79 6.11 -7.67 5.74
N ASN A 80 6.22 -7.37 4.44
CA ASN A 80 6.06 -8.28 3.32
C ASN A 80 7.32 -8.26 2.42
N GLY A 81 8.35 -9.02 2.80
CA GLY A 81 9.61 -9.08 2.04
C GLY A 81 9.44 -9.50 0.57
N ARG A 82 8.35 -10.19 0.21
CA ARG A 82 8.03 -10.52 -1.19
C ARG A 82 7.59 -9.29 -1.97
N ALA A 83 6.83 -8.38 -1.38
CA ALA A 83 6.44 -7.13 -2.01
C ALA A 83 7.63 -6.21 -2.25
N VAL A 84 8.52 -6.09 -1.26
CA VAL A 84 9.78 -5.35 -1.41
C VAL A 84 10.64 -5.95 -2.52
N GLY A 85 10.84 -7.28 -2.50
CA GLY A 85 11.61 -7.98 -3.53
C GLY A 85 11.05 -7.79 -4.94
N LEU A 86 9.71 -7.88 -5.10
CA LEU A 86 9.07 -7.67 -6.39
C LEU A 86 9.21 -6.22 -6.90
N LEU A 87 9.11 -5.24 -6.01
CA LEU A 87 9.30 -3.83 -6.38
C LEU A 87 10.75 -3.56 -6.83
N VAL A 88 11.73 -4.05 -6.07
CA VAL A 88 13.16 -3.94 -6.45
C VAL A 88 13.39 -4.57 -7.81
N GLU A 89 12.83 -5.76 -8.04
CA GLU A 89 12.97 -6.47 -9.30
C GLU A 89 12.37 -5.70 -10.50
N LEU A 90 11.19 -5.09 -10.32
CA LEU A 90 10.57 -4.25 -11.34
C LEU A 90 11.37 -2.99 -11.64
N VAL A 91 11.96 -2.36 -10.61
CA VAL A 91 12.83 -1.19 -10.78
C VAL A 91 14.12 -1.57 -11.50
N SER A 92 14.81 -2.63 -11.07
CA SER A 92 16.04 -3.10 -11.72
C SER A 92 15.82 -3.40 -13.20
N ARG A 93 14.73 -4.10 -13.57
CA ARG A 93 14.40 -4.34 -14.98
C ARG A 93 14.14 -3.06 -15.77
N ALA A 94 13.42 -2.11 -15.17
CA ALA A 94 13.14 -0.84 -15.82
C ALA A 94 14.41 0.01 -16.01
N GLU A 95 15.44 -0.18 -15.18
CA GLU A 95 16.76 0.45 -15.30
C GLU A 95 17.64 -0.24 -16.35
N GLU A 96 17.63 -1.58 -16.39
CA GLU A 96 18.39 -2.40 -17.35
C GLU A 96 17.88 -2.26 -18.79
N GLY A 97 16.56 -2.08 -18.96
CA GLY A 97 15.90 -1.96 -20.27
C GLY A 97 15.82 -3.29 -21.04
N ASP A 98 14.86 -3.41 -21.96
CA ASP A 98 14.64 -4.61 -22.77
C ASP A 98 15.63 -4.74 -23.95
N GLY A 99 16.94 -4.50 -23.77
CA GLY A 99 18.00 -4.83 -24.75
C GLY A 99 17.95 -4.21 -26.16
N ASP A 100 16.85 -3.57 -26.57
CA ASP A 100 16.55 -3.09 -27.94
C ASP A 100 16.36 -1.57 -28.01
N GLY A 101 17.05 -0.86 -27.12
CA GLY A 101 16.92 0.59 -26.95
C GLY A 101 16.16 0.95 -25.67
N VAL A 102 16.72 1.90 -24.92
CA VAL A 102 16.27 2.32 -23.60
C VAL A 102 14.85 2.93 -23.69
N GLN A 103 13.83 2.12 -23.45
CA GLN A 103 12.50 2.61 -23.12
C GLN A 103 12.40 2.68 -21.58
N ARG A 104 12.67 3.85 -20.99
CA ARG A 104 12.49 4.08 -19.53
C ARG A 104 11.07 3.77 -19.02
N ASP A 105 10.11 3.62 -19.94
CA ASP A 105 8.71 3.25 -19.73
C ASP A 105 8.37 1.79 -20.04
N ALA A 106 9.36 0.89 -20.07
CA ALA A 106 9.12 -0.53 -20.33
C ALA A 106 8.34 -1.19 -19.18
N ALA A 107 7.04 -1.42 -19.39
CA ALA A 107 6.22 -2.23 -18.49
C ALA A 107 6.55 -3.72 -18.67
N THR A 108 6.86 -4.39 -17.55
CA THR A 108 7.22 -5.80 -17.50
C THR A 108 5.95 -6.67 -17.53
N PRO A 109 5.80 -7.61 -18.48
CA PRO A 109 4.66 -8.52 -18.54
C PRO A 109 4.61 -9.46 -17.33
N VAL A 110 3.41 -9.79 -16.84
CA VAL A 110 3.22 -10.72 -15.70
C VAL A 110 3.91 -12.07 -15.94
N ARG A 111 3.86 -12.61 -17.16
CA ARG A 111 4.54 -13.87 -17.52
C ARG A 111 6.05 -13.81 -17.28
N VAL A 112 6.69 -12.67 -17.55
CA VAL A 112 8.13 -12.47 -17.31
C VAL A 112 8.41 -12.46 -15.81
N LEU A 113 7.53 -11.86 -15.02
CA LEU A 113 7.64 -11.87 -13.55
C LEU A 113 7.42 -13.28 -12.96
N LEU A 114 6.52 -14.08 -13.54
CA LEU A 114 6.33 -15.47 -13.14
C LEU A 114 7.57 -16.33 -13.44
N ASP A 115 8.23 -16.09 -14.57
CA ASP A 115 9.45 -16.83 -14.93
C ASP A 115 10.65 -16.40 -14.07
N ALA A 116 10.69 -15.13 -13.64
CA ALA A 116 11.79 -14.56 -12.88
C ALA A 116 11.70 -14.77 -11.36
N THR A 117 10.51 -15.12 -10.84
CA THR A 117 10.28 -15.26 -9.41
C THR A 117 9.83 -16.67 -9.06
N THR A 118 10.01 -17.09 -7.81
CA THR A 118 9.47 -18.37 -7.32
C THR A 118 8.02 -18.24 -6.83
N LEU A 119 7.33 -17.14 -7.15
CA LEU A 119 5.96 -16.89 -6.71
C LEU A 119 4.99 -17.69 -7.57
N CYS A 120 4.01 -18.32 -6.91
CA CYS A 120 2.85 -18.83 -7.61
C CYS A 120 2.07 -17.68 -8.26
N GLU A 121 1.27 -17.97 -9.29
CA GLU A 121 0.48 -16.97 -10.00
C GLU A 121 -0.45 -16.16 -9.08
N SER A 122 -1.13 -16.83 -8.14
CA SER A 122 -1.99 -16.16 -7.16
C SER A 122 -1.22 -15.23 -6.23
N ASP A 123 -0.05 -15.66 -5.77
CA ASP A 123 0.80 -14.88 -4.85
C ASP A 123 1.35 -13.66 -5.58
N LEU A 124 1.84 -13.84 -6.81
CA LEU A 124 2.32 -12.73 -7.63
C LEU A 124 1.20 -11.71 -7.87
N HIS A 125 0.00 -12.16 -8.23
CA HIS A 125 -1.12 -11.26 -8.44
C HIS A 125 -1.57 -10.54 -7.16
N GLY A 126 -1.55 -11.22 -6.01
CA GLY A 126 -1.83 -10.60 -4.72
C GLY A 126 -0.81 -9.50 -4.38
N VAL A 127 0.48 -9.81 -4.51
CA VAL A 127 1.55 -8.85 -4.26
C VAL A 127 1.48 -7.67 -5.24
N LEU A 128 1.24 -7.92 -6.54
CA LEU A 128 1.07 -6.87 -7.54
C LEU A 128 -0.10 -5.94 -7.22
N ALA A 129 -1.22 -6.47 -6.73
CA ALA A 129 -2.35 -5.65 -6.31
C ALA A 129 -2.01 -4.79 -5.09
N GLU A 130 -1.22 -5.30 -4.13
CA GLU A 130 -0.75 -4.54 -2.98
C GLU A 130 0.17 -3.38 -3.39
N VAL A 131 1.17 -3.63 -4.24
CA VAL A 131 2.12 -2.58 -4.68
C VAL A 131 1.47 -1.57 -5.63
N GLU A 132 0.49 -1.99 -6.43
CA GLU A 132 -0.31 -1.09 -7.28
C GLU A 132 -1.22 -0.20 -6.43
N ALA A 133 -1.93 -0.77 -5.44
CA ALA A 133 -2.77 0.01 -4.52
C ALA A 133 -1.96 1.02 -3.71
N ALA A 134 -0.67 0.73 -3.47
CA ALA A 134 0.27 1.64 -2.83
C ALA A 134 0.85 2.72 -3.76
N GLY A 135 0.47 2.73 -5.04
CA GLY A 135 0.93 3.71 -6.05
C GLY A 135 2.40 3.56 -6.45
N LEU A 136 3.04 2.42 -6.15
CA LEU A 136 4.46 2.19 -6.46
C LEU A 136 4.67 1.60 -7.85
N VAL A 137 3.64 0.97 -8.38
CA VAL A 137 3.61 0.47 -9.74
C VAL A 137 2.29 0.85 -10.37
N GLU A 138 2.27 0.92 -11.68
CA GLU A 138 1.03 1.05 -12.44
C GLU A 138 0.86 -0.12 -13.41
N ARG A 139 -0.41 -0.51 -13.58
CA ARG A 139 -0.79 -1.54 -14.55
C ARG A 139 -0.92 -0.93 -15.93
N VAL A 140 -0.29 -1.59 -16.89
CA VAL A 140 -0.43 -1.31 -18.32
C VAL A 140 -1.13 -2.49 -18.98
N GLU A 141 -2.23 -2.22 -19.68
CA GLU A 141 -2.87 -3.22 -20.53
C GLU A 141 -2.09 -3.37 -21.83
N ARG A 142 -1.75 -4.62 -22.21
CA ARG A 142 -1.15 -4.93 -23.50
C ARG A 142 -2.14 -5.75 -24.33
N SER A 143 -2.23 -5.41 -25.61
CA SER A 143 -3.02 -6.15 -26.60
C SER A 143 -2.51 -7.59 -26.81
N VAL A 144 -1.24 -7.86 -26.51
CA VAL A 144 -0.62 -9.19 -26.58
C VAL A 144 0.15 -9.47 -25.28
N GLY A 145 -0.12 -10.61 -24.64
CA GLY A 145 0.60 -11.05 -23.44
C GLY A 145 -0.01 -10.61 -22.10
N GLY A 146 -1.18 -9.97 -22.11
CA GLY A 146 -1.98 -9.69 -20.92
C GLY A 146 -1.52 -8.45 -20.13
N ARG A 147 -1.55 -8.54 -18.80
CA ARG A 147 -1.20 -7.44 -17.90
C ARG A 147 0.31 -7.25 -17.82
N ALA A 148 0.76 -6.00 -17.82
CA ALA A 148 2.13 -5.62 -17.55
C ALA A 148 2.16 -4.54 -16.44
N TYR A 149 3.30 -4.39 -15.77
CA TYR A 149 3.47 -3.40 -14.72
C TYR A 149 4.75 -2.60 -14.92
N ARG A 150 4.68 -1.28 -14.71
CA ARG A 150 5.87 -0.42 -14.64
C ARG A 150 5.97 0.23 -13.26
N PRO A 151 7.19 0.43 -12.72
CA PRO A 151 7.37 1.21 -11.52
C PRO A 151 7.02 2.69 -11.78
N THR A 152 6.35 3.32 -10.83
CA THR A 152 6.14 4.77 -10.81
C THR A 152 7.40 5.47 -10.31
N ASP A 153 7.48 6.81 -10.44
CA ASP A 153 8.59 7.58 -9.87
C ASP A 153 8.71 7.34 -8.35
N ARG A 154 7.56 7.30 -7.68
CA ARG A 154 7.45 6.95 -6.26
C ARG A 154 7.98 5.55 -5.95
N GLY A 155 7.73 4.57 -6.82
CA GLY A 155 8.29 3.23 -6.72
C GLY A 155 9.81 3.19 -6.85
N ARG A 156 10.38 4.04 -7.70
CA ARG A 156 11.84 4.17 -7.88
C ARG A 156 12.50 4.81 -6.67
N GLU A 157 11.97 5.95 -6.20
CA GLU A 157 12.43 6.62 -4.98
C GLU A 157 12.39 5.69 -3.77
N ALA A 158 11.34 4.86 -3.68
CA ALA A 158 11.21 3.87 -2.64
C ALA A 158 12.36 2.83 -2.67
N VAL A 159 12.72 2.33 -3.86
CA VAL A 159 13.83 1.38 -4.03
C VAL A 159 15.19 2.04 -3.76
N ASP A 160 15.41 3.28 -4.20
CA ASP A 160 16.65 4.02 -3.92
C ASP A 160 16.87 4.17 -2.42
N SER A 161 15.81 4.50 -1.65
CA SER A 161 15.88 4.58 -0.19
C SER A 161 16.21 3.26 0.51
N ILE A 162 15.97 2.12 -0.14
CA ILE A 162 16.34 0.79 0.36
C ILE A 162 17.79 0.47 0.04
N ARG A 163 18.25 0.82 -1.18
CA ARG A 163 19.62 0.58 -1.67
C ARG A 163 20.66 1.43 -0.95
N ASP A 164 20.27 2.60 -0.45
CA ASP A 164 21.13 3.55 0.28
C ASP A 164 21.31 3.23 1.79
N ARG A 165 20.79 2.10 2.29
CA ARG A 165 20.90 1.67 3.70
C ARG A 165 21.96 0.61 3.91
#